data_AF-A0A967T887-F1
#
_entry.id   AF-A0A967T887-F1
#
_cell.length_a   1.000
_cell.length_b   1.000
_cell.length_c   1.000
_cell.angle_alpha   90.00
_cell.angle_beta   90.00
_cell.angle_gamma   90.00
#
_symmetry.space_group_name_H-M   'P 1'
#
loop_
_entity.id
_entity.type
_entity.pdbx_description
1 polymer ?
#
loop_
_entity_poly.entity_id
_entity_poly.type
_entity_poly.pdbx_seq_one_letter_code
_entity_poly.pdbx_strand_id
1 'polypeptide(L)'
;MAMPTRDISRFILPVRVRTRQAVENHISVRLALAGRMADLPEIETADHDPDGVSRSVDVFVRGPVRSIRKQRPPALLCRIAHDGIVVFGLGNSDRHQVLSRGWGRLHRDGVLLFLPRGEDELETTWSILLRAYRSLTDTSAAAVPVRTAWFDDLPSFSRTNLY
;
A
#
# COMPACT_ATOMS: atom_id res chain seq x y z
N MET A 1 13.22 17.08 -25.53
CA MET A 1 12.60 17.87 -24.44
C MET A 1 12.53 16.99 -23.20
N ALA A 2 13.20 17.41 -22.12
CA ALA A 2 13.28 16.68 -20.86
C ALA A 2 11.96 16.77 -20.07
N MET A 3 11.71 15.76 -19.23
CA MET A 3 10.48 15.49 -18.47
C MET A 3 9.97 16.66 -17.60
N PRO A 4 8.66 16.73 -17.31
CA PRO A 4 8.22 17.04 -15.96
C PRO A 4 8.25 15.73 -15.15
N THR A 5 9.31 15.52 -14.37
CA THR A 5 9.26 14.60 -13.22
C THR A 5 8.09 15.04 -12.36
N ARG A 6 6.99 14.27 -12.40
CA ARG A 6 5.79 14.53 -11.59
C ARG A 6 6.18 14.49 -10.13
N ASP A 7 6.35 15.68 -9.59
CA ASP A 7 6.18 16.06 -8.19
C ASP A 7 6.47 14.93 -7.18
N ILE A 8 7.76 14.72 -6.90
CA ILE A 8 8.19 14.15 -5.63
C ILE A 8 7.93 15.23 -4.57
N SER A 9 6.65 15.54 -4.34
CA SER A 9 6.21 16.21 -3.13
C SER A 9 6.72 15.31 -2.00
N ARG A 10 7.80 15.78 -1.34
CA ARG A 10 8.46 15.03 -0.28
C ARG A 10 7.36 14.62 0.68
N PHE A 11 7.11 13.31 0.79
CA PHE A 11 6.35 12.83 1.94
C PHE A 11 7.09 13.39 3.14
N ILE A 12 6.43 14.17 3.99
CA ILE A 12 7.03 14.58 5.25
C ILE A 12 5.95 14.32 6.28
N LEU A 13 6.13 13.22 7.00
CA LEU A 13 5.26 12.89 8.11
C LEU A 13 5.67 13.71 9.33
N PRO A 14 4.71 14.30 10.06
CA PRO A 14 4.98 14.92 11.35
C PRO A 14 5.51 13.87 12.34
N VAL A 15 6.18 14.28 13.41
CA VAL A 15 6.57 13.34 14.47
C VAL A 15 5.33 12.97 15.27
N ARG A 16 5.12 11.66 15.49
CA ARG A 16 4.00 11.22 16.31
C ARG A 16 4.27 11.46 17.80
N VAL A 17 3.53 12.38 18.41
CA VAL A 17 3.66 12.69 19.83
C VAL A 17 2.94 11.62 20.67
N ARG A 18 3.66 10.96 21.59
CA ARG A 18 3.10 9.92 22.47
C ARG A 18 2.41 10.46 23.74
N THR A 19 1.77 11.63 23.64
CA THR A 19 0.99 12.16 24.77
C THR A 19 -0.23 11.29 25.02
N ARG A 20 -0.57 11.05 26.30
CA ARG A 20 -1.83 10.43 26.70
C ARG A 20 -2.96 11.44 26.43
N GLN A 21 -3.58 11.35 25.26
CA GLN A 21 -4.80 12.10 24.95
C GLN A 21 -5.99 11.46 25.67
N ALA A 22 -6.96 12.28 26.07
CA ALA A 22 -8.18 11.83 26.72
C ALA A 22 -8.95 10.87 25.79
N VAL A 23 -9.54 9.82 26.37
CA VAL A 23 -10.06 8.63 25.68
C VAL A 23 -11.31 8.91 24.84
N GLU A 24 -11.98 10.04 25.05
CA GLU A 24 -13.38 10.24 24.67
C GLU A 24 -13.68 10.23 23.16
N ASN A 25 -12.67 10.37 22.28
CA ASN A 25 -12.91 10.49 20.83
C ASN A 25 -12.24 9.42 19.94
N HIS A 26 -11.57 8.41 20.50
CA HIS A 26 -10.82 7.45 19.70
C HIS A 26 -11.69 6.60 18.76
N ILE A 27 -12.91 6.25 19.19
CA ILE A 27 -13.81 5.39 18.41
C ILE A 27 -14.31 6.15 17.17
N SER A 28 -14.81 7.37 17.35
CA SER A 28 -15.31 8.21 16.27
C SER A 28 -14.25 8.45 15.20
N VAL A 29 -13.01 8.72 15.60
CA VAL A 29 -11.87 8.92 14.71
C VAL A 29 -11.55 7.64 13.92
N ARG A 30 -11.59 6.47 14.56
CA ARG A 30 -11.36 5.18 13.88
C ARG A 30 -12.50 4.82 12.93
N LEU A 31 -13.74 5.12 13.28
CA LEU A 31 -14.90 4.96 12.41
C LEU A 31 -14.81 5.89 11.20
N ALA A 32 -14.37 7.13 11.38
CA ALA A 32 -14.12 8.06 10.28
C ALA A 32 -13.03 7.53 9.34
N LEU A 33 -11.96 6.93 9.88
CA LEU A 33 -10.94 6.26 9.06
C LEU A 33 -11.53 5.11 8.25
N ALA A 34 -12.30 4.23 8.89
CA ALA A 34 -12.94 3.10 8.24
C ALA A 34 -13.90 3.55 7.14
N GLY A 35 -14.68 4.63 7.37
CA GLY A 35 -15.54 5.25 6.37
C GLY A 35 -14.76 5.70 5.14
N ARG A 36 -13.67 6.45 5.32
CA ARG A 36 -12.81 6.87 4.21
C ARG A 36 -12.21 5.70 3.44
N MET A 37 -11.85 4.61 4.13
CA MET A 37 -11.34 3.40 3.49
C MET A 37 -12.43 2.68 2.68
N ALA A 38 -13.67 2.67 3.16
CA ALA A 38 -14.80 2.09 2.44
C ALA A 38 -15.17 2.89 1.18
N ASP A 39 -14.91 4.20 1.19
CA ASP A 39 -15.13 5.10 0.04
C ASP A 39 -14.04 4.99 -1.05
N LEU A 40 -12.97 4.22 -0.81
CA LEU A 40 -11.94 4.03 -1.83
C LEU A 40 -12.47 3.18 -2.99
N PRO A 41 -12.16 3.55 -4.24
CA PRO A 41 -12.63 2.79 -5.40
C PRO A 41 -11.90 1.45 -5.50
N GLU A 42 -12.59 0.47 -6.08
CA GLU A 42 -12.05 -0.87 -6.37
C GLU A 42 -11.52 -1.63 -5.13
N ILE A 43 -12.03 -1.30 -3.94
CA ILE A 43 -11.69 -1.99 -2.70
C ILE A 43 -12.60 -3.20 -2.45
N GLU A 44 -12.00 -4.27 -1.96
CA GLU A 44 -12.70 -5.44 -1.44
C GLU A 44 -12.24 -5.74 -0.03
N THR A 45 -13.16 -6.16 0.83
CA THR A 45 -12.85 -6.57 2.20
C THR A 45 -13.12 -8.05 2.38
N ALA A 46 -12.26 -8.72 3.14
CA ALA A 46 -12.47 -10.10 3.56
C ALA A 46 -12.16 -10.23 5.05
N ASP A 47 -13.04 -10.90 5.78
CA ASP A 47 -12.75 -11.27 7.16
C ASP A 47 -11.61 -12.29 7.17
N HIS A 48 -10.61 -12.01 8.00
CA HIS A 48 -9.47 -12.87 8.22
C HIS A 48 -9.46 -13.30 9.69
N ASP A 49 -9.80 -14.56 9.89
CA ASP A 49 -9.83 -15.21 11.20
C ASP A 49 -8.92 -16.46 11.17
N PRO A 50 -7.60 -16.29 11.38
CA PRO A 50 -6.66 -17.39 11.25
C PRO A 50 -6.80 -18.44 12.38
N ASP A 51 -7.28 -18.02 13.56
CA ASP A 51 -7.24 -18.85 14.77
C ASP A 51 -8.56 -18.84 15.59
N GLY A 52 -9.63 -18.19 15.12
CA GLY A 52 -10.91 -18.06 15.83
C GLY A 52 -10.93 -17.01 16.96
N VAL A 53 -9.75 -16.50 17.34
CA VAL A 53 -9.54 -15.64 18.52
C VAL A 53 -9.30 -14.17 18.14
N SER A 54 -8.69 -13.92 16.99
CA SER A 54 -8.33 -12.58 16.55
C SER A 54 -8.99 -12.26 15.22
N ARG A 55 -10.04 -11.44 15.27
CA ARG A 55 -10.69 -10.93 14.07
C ARG A 55 -9.84 -9.82 13.46
N SER A 56 -9.50 -9.99 12.20
CA SER A 56 -8.89 -8.95 11.38
C SER A 56 -9.64 -8.84 10.05
N VAL A 57 -9.57 -7.68 9.42
CA VAL A 57 -10.18 -7.44 8.11
C VAL A 57 -9.07 -7.15 7.13
N ASP A 58 -8.97 -7.98 6.09
CA ASP A 58 -8.08 -7.74 4.97
C ASP A 58 -8.79 -6.83 3.96
N VAL A 59 -8.09 -5.78 3.57
CA VAL A 59 -8.53 -4.79 2.60
C VAL A 59 -7.66 -4.93 1.36
N PHE A 60 -8.30 -5.29 0.26
CA PHE A 60 -7.66 -5.51 -1.03
C PHE A 60 -8.02 -4.40 -2.00
N VAL A 61 -7.12 -4.15 -2.94
CA VAL A 61 -7.31 -3.25 -4.07
C VAL A 61 -7.32 -4.10 -5.34
N ARG A 62 -8.42 -4.05 -6.08
CA ARG A 62 -8.47 -4.54 -7.45
C ARG A 62 -7.87 -3.48 -8.36
N GLY A 63 -7.08 -3.92 -9.34
CA GLY A 63 -6.72 -3.05 -10.45
C GLY A 63 -7.85 -2.98 -11.47
N PRO A 64 -7.86 -1.97 -12.35
CA PRO A 64 -8.89 -1.84 -13.37
C PRO A 64 -8.95 -3.10 -14.23
N VAL A 65 -10.16 -3.64 -14.42
CA VAL A 65 -10.39 -4.90 -15.14
C VAL A 65 -9.90 -4.76 -16.58
N ARG A 66 -8.70 -5.26 -16.87
CA ARG A 66 -8.28 -5.58 -18.24
C ARG A 66 -8.81 -6.97 -18.56
N SER A 67 -9.41 -7.12 -19.74
CA SER A 67 -9.95 -8.35 -20.38
C SER A 67 -9.90 -9.63 -19.52
N ILE A 68 -11.01 -10.36 -19.36
CA ILE A 68 -11.18 -11.59 -18.54
C ILE A 68 -9.95 -12.53 -18.51
N ARG A 69 -9.21 -12.69 -19.63
CA ARG A 69 -7.97 -13.48 -19.72
C ARG A 69 -6.74 -12.93 -18.97
N LYS A 70 -6.79 -11.74 -18.38
CA LYS A 70 -5.69 -11.04 -17.70
C LYS A 70 -6.10 -10.46 -16.33
N GLN A 71 -7.15 -10.99 -15.71
CA GLN A 71 -7.48 -10.60 -14.34
C GLN A 71 -6.31 -10.95 -13.42
N ARG A 72 -5.77 -9.93 -12.77
CA ARG A 72 -4.75 -10.10 -11.75
C ARG A 72 -5.41 -10.39 -10.41
N PRO A 73 -4.75 -11.19 -9.56
CA PRO A 73 -5.23 -11.33 -8.20
C PRO A 73 -5.27 -9.95 -7.52
N PRO A 74 -6.28 -9.69 -6.69
CA PRO A 74 -6.38 -8.46 -5.92
C PRO A 74 -5.14 -8.28 -5.03
N ALA A 75 -4.62 -7.06 -4.95
CA ALA A 75 -3.44 -6.74 -4.15
C ALA A 75 -3.85 -6.39 -2.71
N LEU A 76 -3.21 -6.99 -1.71
CA LEU A 76 -3.47 -6.65 -0.32
C LEU A 76 -2.95 -5.23 -0.01
N LEU A 77 -3.85 -4.32 0.33
CA LEU A 77 -3.51 -2.95 0.73
C LEU A 77 -3.12 -2.91 2.20
N CYS A 78 -4.04 -3.37 3.05
CA CYS A 78 -3.82 -3.39 4.48
C CYS A 78 -4.66 -4.44 5.20
N ARG A 79 -4.24 -4.77 6.42
CA ARG A 79 -4.98 -5.60 7.38
C ARG A 79 -5.30 -4.77 8.60
N ILE A 80 -6.58 -4.67 8.94
CA ILE A 80 -7.05 -3.95 10.12
C ILE A 80 -7.26 -4.98 11.23
N ALA A 81 -6.57 -4.77 12.36
CA ALA A 81 -6.69 -5.61 13.54
C ALA A 81 -6.80 -4.72 14.80
N HIS A 82 -7.02 -5.35 15.96
CA HIS A 82 -7.16 -4.62 17.21
C HIS A 82 -5.91 -3.79 17.57
N ASP A 83 -4.72 -4.28 17.19
CA ASP A 83 -3.43 -3.69 17.55
C ASP A 83 -2.98 -2.59 16.57
N GLY A 84 -3.62 -2.48 15.40
CA GLY A 84 -3.24 -1.51 14.39
C GLY A 84 -3.68 -1.87 12.98
N ILE A 85 -3.09 -1.15 12.03
CA ILE A 85 -3.33 -1.34 10.60
C ILE A 85 -2.01 -1.72 9.95
N VAL A 86 -1.88 -2.96 9.48
CA VAL A 86 -0.70 -3.40 8.74
C VAL A 86 -0.84 -2.97 7.29
N VAL A 87 0.08 -2.15 6.78
CA VAL A 87 0.04 -1.62 5.41
C VAL A 87 1.14 -2.27 4.56
N PHE A 88 0.78 -2.81 3.39
CA PHE A 88 1.68 -3.57 2.51
C PHE A 88 2.12 -2.80 1.26
N GLY A 89 1.35 -1.80 0.83
CA GLY A 89 1.59 -1.03 -0.41
C GLY A 89 2.64 0.08 -0.36
N LEU A 90 3.34 0.27 0.77
CA LEU A 90 4.32 1.36 0.90
C LEU A 90 5.67 0.99 0.26
N GLY A 91 6.29 1.92 -0.47
CA GLY A 91 7.67 1.80 -0.94
C GLY A 91 8.70 1.96 0.19
N ASN A 92 9.96 1.60 -0.05
CA ASN A 92 11.02 1.62 0.96
C ASN A 92 11.23 2.99 1.63
N SER A 93 11.16 4.09 0.85
CA SER A 93 11.28 5.45 1.37
C SER A 93 10.16 5.80 2.35
N ASP A 94 8.92 5.45 1.99
CA ASP A 94 7.74 5.78 2.78
C ASP A 94 7.68 4.93 4.06
N ARG A 95 8.05 3.64 3.95
CA ARG A 95 8.24 2.77 5.12
C ARG A 95 9.25 3.38 6.10
N HIS A 96 10.41 3.83 5.61
CA HIS A 96 11.43 4.46 6.45
C HIS A 96 10.90 5.72 7.15
N GLN A 97 10.10 6.54 6.47
CA GLN A 97 9.52 7.73 7.10
C GLN A 97 8.51 7.39 8.19
N VAL A 98 7.60 6.44 7.93
CA VAL A 98 6.61 6.00 8.92
C VAL A 98 7.31 5.50 10.19
N LEU A 99 8.36 4.71 10.03
CA LEU A 99 9.13 4.15 11.14
C LEU A 99 9.94 5.22 11.88
N SER A 100 10.70 6.05 11.16
CA SER A 100 11.56 7.09 11.77
C SER A 100 10.76 8.19 12.47
N ARG A 101 9.52 8.44 12.05
CA ARG A 101 8.60 9.41 12.68
C ARG A 101 7.72 8.80 13.77
N GLY A 102 7.86 7.50 14.04
CA GLY A 102 7.19 6.82 15.16
C GLY A 102 5.71 6.51 14.93
N TRP A 103 5.25 6.47 13.68
CA TRP A 103 3.85 6.19 13.34
C TRP A 103 3.49 4.71 13.40
N GLY A 104 4.50 3.84 13.40
CA GLY A 104 4.29 2.41 13.41
C GLY A 104 5.54 1.61 13.76
N ARG A 105 5.44 0.30 13.59
CA ARG A 105 6.53 -0.67 13.73
C ARG A 105 6.61 -1.56 12.50
N LEU A 106 7.79 -2.12 12.25
CA LEU A 106 7.98 -3.07 11.16
C LEU A 106 7.12 -4.31 11.42
N HIS A 107 6.46 -4.82 10.38
CA HIS A 107 5.62 -6.02 10.47
C HIS A 107 5.80 -6.88 9.21
N ARG A 108 6.66 -7.89 9.29
CA ARG A 108 6.98 -8.79 8.16
C ARG A 108 7.23 -7.98 6.88
N ASP A 109 6.38 -8.16 5.87
CA ASP A 109 6.48 -7.50 4.56
C ASP A 109 5.83 -6.11 4.49
N GLY A 110 5.28 -5.61 5.60
CA GLY A 110 4.58 -4.33 5.71
C GLY A 110 4.97 -3.53 6.95
N VAL A 111 4.15 -2.52 7.25
CA VAL A 111 4.32 -1.65 8.43
C VAL A 111 3.02 -1.62 9.22
N LEU A 112 3.08 -1.97 10.51
CA LEU A 112 1.95 -1.81 11.41
C LEU A 112 1.88 -0.35 11.88
N LEU A 113 0.87 0.37 11.42
CA LEU A 113 0.50 1.69 11.91
C LEU A 113 -0.30 1.57 13.21
N PHE A 114 0.00 2.39 14.23
CA PHE A 114 -0.88 2.44 15.40
C PHE A 114 -2.12 3.25 15.07
N LEU A 115 -3.28 2.79 15.56
CA LEU A 115 -4.57 3.44 15.33
C LEU A 115 -4.56 4.92 15.71
N PRO A 116 -5.27 5.78 14.95
CA PRO A 116 -5.36 7.20 15.25
C PRO A 116 -6.13 7.44 16.56
N ARG A 117 -5.69 8.45 17.30
CA ARG A 117 -6.28 8.88 18.58
C ARG A 117 -6.99 10.24 18.50
N GLY A 118 -6.80 10.97 17.41
CA GLY A 118 -7.41 12.28 17.19
C GLY A 118 -7.43 12.61 15.70
N GLU A 119 -8.04 13.74 15.36
CA GLU A 119 -8.22 14.16 13.96
C GLU A 119 -6.88 14.35 13.23
N ASP A 120 -5.87 14.94 13.89
CA ASP A 120 -4.54 15.11 13.29
C ASP A 120 -3.86 13.76 12.99
N GLU A 121 -4.03 12.78 13.88
CA GLU A 121 -3.52 11.43 13.65
C GLU A 121 -4.32 10.71 12.57
N LEU A 122 -5.62 10.97 12.46
CA LEU A 122 -6.48 10.45 11.40
C LEU A 122 -6.01 10.93 10.03
N GLU A 123 -5.82 12.23 9.85
CA GLU A 123 -5.34 12.79 8.59
C GLU A 123 -3.97 12.22 8.21
N THR A 124 -3.09 12.09 9.19
CA THR A 124 -1.77 11.52 8.94
C THR A 124 -1.85 10.03 8.58
N THR A 125 -2.62 9.24 9.32
CA THR A 125 -2.83 7.81 9.05
C THR A 125 -3.47 7.60 7.68
N TRP A 126 -4.46 8.42 7.35
CA TRP A 126 -5.12 8.43 6.06
C TRP A 126 -4.14 8.79 4.94
N SER A 127 -3.29 9.79 5.12
CA SER A 127 -2.29 10.18 4.13
C SER A 127 -1.31 9.04 3.81
N ILE A 128 -0.92 8.25 4.82
CA ILE A 128 -0.06 7.07 4.66
C ILE A 128 -0.79 5.98 3.88
N LEU A 129 -2.02 5.67 4.25
CA LEU A 129 -2.84 4.67 3.57
C LEU A 129 -3.12 5.05 2.12
N LEU A 130 -3.46 6.31 1.86
CA LEU A 130 -3.71 6.82 0.52
C LEU A 130 -2.46 6.75 -0.36
N ARG A 131 -1.28 6.96 0.21
CA ARG A 131 0.01 6.78 -0.49
C ARG A 131 0.24 5.32 -0.86
N ALA A 132 0.00 4.40 0.07
CA ALA A 132 0.09 2.97 -0.20
C ALA A 132 -0.90 2.53 -1.28
N TYR A 133 -2.14 3.01 -1.19
CA TYR A 133 -3.18 2.78 -2.18
C TYR A 133 -2.74 3.25 -3.57
N ARG A 134 -2.31 4.50 -3.70
CA ARG A 134 -1.82 5.07 -4.98
C ARG A 134 -0.64 4.29 -5.54
N SER A 135 0.32 3.91 -4.70
CA SER A 135 1.46 3.10 -5.12
C SER A 135 1.03 1.74 -5.67
N LEU A 136 0.04 1.09 -5.03
CA LEU A 136 -0.50 -0.19 -5.50
C LEU A 136 -1.29 -0.02 -6.80
N THR A 137 -2.13 1.01 -6.91
CA THR A 137 -2.87 1.28 -8.14
C THR A 137 -1.93 1.61 -9.30
N ASP A 138 -0.89 2.41 -9.07
CA ASP A 138 0.11 2.76 -10.08
C ASP A 138 0.90 1.53 -10.51
N THR A 139 1.31 0.68 -9.58
CA THR A 139 1.99 -0.60 -9.88
C THR A 139 1.08 -1.52 -10.69
N SER A 140 -0.22 -1.56 -10.35
CA SER A 140 -1.21 -2.33 -11.09
C SER A 140 -1.42 -1.81 -12.52
N ALA A 141 -1.37 -0.49 -12.70
CA ALA A 141 -1.59 0.18 -13.99
C ALA A 141 -0.36 0.16 -14.91
N ALA A 142 0.83 0.35 -14.33
CA ALA A 142 2.12 0.48 -15.02
C ALA A 142 2.68 -0.84 -15.55
N ALA A 143 2.11 -1.97 -15.15
CA ALA A 143 2.55 -3.26 -15.63
C ALA A 143 2.04 -3.52 -17.05
N VAL A 144 2.69 -2.85 -18.00
CA VAL A 144 2.80 -3.24 -19.40
C VAL A 144 3.23 -4.71 -19.42
N PRO A 145 2.67 -5.58 -20.27
CA PRO A 145 3.24 -6.90 -20.47
C PRO A 145 4.68 -6.71 -20.96
N VAL A 146 5.64 -6.86 -20.05
CA VAL A 146 7.03 -7.09 -20.43
C VAL A 146 6.95 -8.33 -21.30
N ARG A 147 7.17 -8.18 -22.61
CA ARG A 147 7.59 -9.32 -23.42
C ARG A 147 8.88 -9.77 -22.78
N THR A 148 8.81 -10.80 -21.93
CA THR A 148 9.97 -11.61 -21.64
C THR A 148 10.43 -12.11 -23.00
N ALA A 149 11.49 -11.51 -23.53
CA ALA A 149 12.22 -12.13 -24.63
C ALA A 149 12.64 -13.50 -24.10
N TRP A 150 12.06 -14.55 -24.66
CA TRP A 150 12.51 -15.90 -24.38
C TRP A 150 13.92 -16.03 -24.95
N PHE A 151 14.71 -16.92 -24.37
CA PHE A 151 16.12 -17.12 -24.73
C PHE A 151 16.33 -17.45 -26.23
N ASP A 152 15.25 -17.77 -26.96
CA ASP A 152 15.22 -18.02 -28.41
C ASP A 152 15.18 -16.75 -29.29
N ASP A 153 15.01 -15.55 -28.72
CA ASP A 153 14.99 -14.28 -29.48
C ASP A 153 16.38 -13.65 -29.68
N LEU A 154 17.47 -14.37 -29.39
CA LEU A 154 18.81 -13.92 -29.75
C LEU A 154 19.04 -14.11 -31.25
N PRO A 155 19.47 -13.08 -32.01
CA PRO A 155 19.90 -13.28 -33.38
C PRO A 155 21.10 -14.25 -33.37
N SER A 156 20.94 -15.40 -34.01
CA SER A 156 22.04 -16.32 -34.22
C SER A 156 23.06 -15.64 -35.12
N PHE A 157 24.20 -15.24 -34.55
CA PHE A 157 25.34 -14.81 -35.35
C PHE A 157 25.92 -16.06 -36.01
N SER A 158 25.49 -16.31 -37.25
CA SER A 158 26.14 -17.25 -38.16
C SER A 158 27.59 -16.84 -38.33
N ARG A 159 28.50 -17.56 -37.67
CA ARG A 159 29.94 -17.53 -37.95
C ARG A 159 30.17 -18.22 -39.29
N THR A 160 30.12 -17.47 -40.38
CA THR A 160 30.67 -17.93 -41.64
C THR A 160 32.17 -17.68 -41.61
N ASN A 161 32.94 -18.77 -41.51
CA ASN A 161 34.40 -18.77 -41.62
C ASN A 161 34.81 -18.18 -42.98
N LEU A 162 35.67 -17.16 -42.96
CA LEU A 162 36.49 -16.80 -44.11
C LEU A 162 37.65 -17.80 -44.18
N TYR A 163 37.59 -18.69 -45.16
CA TYR A 163 38.77 -19.32 -45.75
C TYR A 163 39.24 -18.44 -46.92
#